data_AF-A0A1D1UQN4-F1
#
_entry.id   AF-A0A1D1UQN4-F1
#
_cell.length_a   1.000
_cell.length_b   1.000
_cell.length_c   1.000
_cell.angle_alpha   90.00
_cell.angle_beta   90.00
_cell.angle_gamma   90.00
#
_symmetry.space_group_name_H-M   'P 1'
#
loop_
_entity.id
_entity.type
_entity.pdbx_description
1 polymer ?
#
loop_
_entity_poly.entity_id
_entity_poly.type
_entity_poly.pdbx_seq_one_letter_code
_entity_poly.pdbx_strand_id
1 'polypeptide(L)'
;MTAGDHVINEAATGNSNEIPLLLDGQLLAKRFYNRTFKLRTGTYTFDQYGSLNAPDFVLEQFNETNRMALILSDEQSTFIEIQPINWIHGAAWPIADRPACGFDGLDPSCRTSTVSKRPKD
;
A
#
# COMPACT_ATOMS: atom_id res chain seq x y z
N MET A 1 -20.41 -29.53 -5.05
CA MET A 1 -19.50 -30.34 -4.22
C MET A 1 -18.45 -29.40 -3.67
N THR A 2 -18.52 -29.11 -2.37
CA THR A 2 -17.74 -28.06 -1.69
C THR A 2 -16.32 -28.53 -1.40
N ALA A 3 -15.33 -27.86 -1.99
CA ALA A 3 -13.93 -28.02 -1.63
C ALA A 3 -13.74 -27.53 -0.19
N GLY A 4 -13.38 -28.44 0.72
CA GLY A 4 -13.08 -28.09 2.09
C GLY A 4 -11.89 -27.13 2.13
N ASP A 5 -12.10 -25.97 2.73
CA ASP A 5 -11.04 -25.01 3.06
C ASP A 5 -10.00 -25.72 3.92
N HIS A 6 -8.84 -26.03 3.34
CA HIS A 6 -7.71 -26.62 4.07
C HIS A 6 -7.05 -25.50 4.87
N VAL A 7 -7.67 -25.12 6.00
CA VAL A 7 -7.01 -24.29 7.02
C VAL A 7 -5.87 -25.12 7.59
N ILE A 8 -4.67 -24.56 7.63
CA ILE A 8 -3.50 -25.22 8.18
C ILE A 8 -3.80 -25.53 9.66
N ASN A 9 -3.97 -26.81 9.99
CA ASN A 9 -4.07 -27.30 11.37
C ASN A 9 -2.68 -27.30 12.02
N GLU A 10 -2.12 -26.12 12.25
CA GLU A 10 -0.93 -25.96 13.10
C GLU A 10 -1.38 -25.75 14.54
N ALA A 11 -1.86 -26.83 15.15
CA ALA A 11 -2.04 -26.88 16.59
C ALA A 11 -0.70 -27.25 17.22
N ALA A 12 -0.19 -26.42 18.14
CA ALA A 12 0.81 -26.87 19.10
C ALA A 12 0.09 -27.85 20.04
N THR A 13 0.03 -29.11 19.63
CA THR A 13 -0.53 -30.18 20.44
C THR A 13 0.45 -30.35 21.59
N GLY A 14 0.04 -30.23 22.85
CA GLY A 14 0.93 -30.30 24.02
C GLY A 14 1.65 -31.65 24.25
N ASN A 15 2.08 -32.33 23.19
CA ASN A 15 3.03 -33.42 23.20
C ASN A 15 4.34 -32.97 23.88
N SER A 16 5.06 -33.90 24.48
CA SER A 16 6.25 -33.61 25.32
C SER A 16 7.35 -32.83 24.59
N ASN A 17 7.37 -32.88 23.26
CA ASN A 17 8.36 -32.18 22.43
C ASN A 17 7.95 -30.74 22.12
N GLU A 18 6.68 -30.38 22.34
CA GLU A 18 6.11 -29.05 22.07
C GLU A 18 5.82 -28.25 23.35
N ILE A 19 5.87 -28.88 24.54
CA ILE A 19 5.75 -28.19 25.83
C ILE A 19 6.67 -26.95 25.94
N PRO A 20 7.95 -26.99 25.50
CA PRO A 20 8.80 -25.80 25.55
C PRO A 20 8.26 -24.61 24.75
N LEU A 21 7.51 -24.84 23.66
CA LEU A 21 6.92 -23.78 22.84
C LEU A 21 5.69 -23.16 23.49
N LEU A 22 4.93 -23.96 24.24
CA LEU A 22 3.77 -23.49 24.99
C LEU A 22 4.20 -22.64 26.21
N LEU A 23 5.45 -22.81 26.65
CA LEU A 23 6.03 -22.08 27.78
C LEU A 23 6.91 -20.88 27.34
N ASP A 24 7.37 -20.86 26.09
CA ASP A 24 8.21 -19.79 25.52
C ASP A 24 7.55 -19.16 24.29
N GLY A 25 6.94 -17.99 24.50
CA GLY A 25 6.30 -17.22 23.44
C GLY A 25 7.26 -16.71 22.37
N GLN A 26 8.55 -16.49 22.68
CA GLN A 26 9.53 -16.10 21.67
C GLN A 26 9.87 -17.28 20.76
N LEU A 27 10.04 -18.47 21.34
CA LEU A 27 10.30 -19.69 20.59
C LEU A 27 9.10 -20.02 19.68
N LEU A 28 7.88 -19.83 20.18
CA LEU A 28 6.66 -19.97 19.40
C LEU A 28 6.61 -18.96 18.25
N ALA A 29 6.84 -17.67 18.52
CA ALA A 29 6.81 -16.61 17.50
C ALA A 29 7.82 -16.85 16.38
N LYS A 30 9.04 -17.28 16.71
CA LYS A 30 10.10 -17.58 15.73
C LYS A 30 9.72 -18.70 14.75
N ARG A 31 8.76 -19.58 15.07
CA ARG A 31 8.26 -20.60 14.14
C ARG A 31 7.46 -20.03 12.97
N PHE A 32 7.01 -18.79 13.10
CA PHE A 32 6.26 -18.10 12.04
C PHE A 32 7.19 -17.32 11.10
N TYR A 33 8.46 -17.11 11.45
CA TYR A 33 9.41 -16.35 10.61
C TYR A 33 9.80 -17.16 9.37
N ASN A 34 9.99 -16.48 8.24
CA ASN A 34 10.31 -17.09 6.94
C ASN A 34 9.33 -18.19 6.53
N ARG A 35 8.04 -18.00 6.81
CA ARG A 35 7.03 -19.03 6.59
C ARG A 35 5.86 -18.52 5.78
N THR A 36 5.39 -19.37 4.88
CA THR A 36 4.24 -19.11 4.02
C THR A 36 3.03 -19.94 4.46
N PHE A 37 1.90 -19.27 4.63
CA PHE A 37 0.62 -19.84 5.05
C PHE A 37 -0.38 -19.68 3.91
N LYS A 38 -1.15 -20.73 3.67
CA LYS A 38 -2.29 -20.68 2.75
C LYS A 38 -3.56 -20.56 3.58
N LEU A 39 -4.20 -19.40 3.49
CA LEU A 39 -5.48 -19.10 4.10
C LEU A 39 -6.57 -19.10 3.04
N ARG A 40 -7.83 -19.07 3.46
CA ARG A 40 -8.97 -18.91 2.54
C ARG A 40 -8.91 -17.58 1.78
N THR A 41 -8.31 -16.56 2.38
CA THR A 41 -8.15 -15.23 1.79
C THR A 41 -6.94 -15.10 0.87
N GLY A 42 -6.07 -16.12 0.79
CA GLY A 42 -4.89 -16.09 -0.06
C GLY A 42 -3.65 -16.71 0.59
N THR A 43 -2.53 -16.55 -0.09
CA THR A 43 -1.22 -16.98 0.39
C THR A 43 -0.53 -15.81 1.06
N TYR A 44 -0.03 -16.01 2.28
CA TYR A 44 0.62 -14.98 3.08
C TYR A 44 1.99 -15.49 3.51
N THR A 45 3.02 -14.66 3.37
CA THR A 45 4.38 -15.02 3.79
C THR A 45 4.80 -14.06 4.90
N PHE A 46 5.38 -14.59 5.97
CA PHE A 46 6.11 -13.79 6.94
C PHE A 46 7.60 -13.82 6.61
N ASP A 47 8.25 -12.67 6.70
CA ASP A 47 9.69 -12.53 6.45
C ASP A 47 10.52 -13.02 7.65
N GLN A 48 11.84 -12.84 7.57
CA GLN A 48 12.81 -13.23 8.59
C GLN A 48 12.69 -12.45 9.89
N TYR A 49 11.98 -11.33 9.89
CA TYR A 49 11.73 -10.47 11.03
C TYR A 49 10.32 -10.70 11.61
N GLY A 50 9.52 -11.57 10.99
CA GLY A 50 8.13 -11.80 11.38
C GLY A 50 7.18 -10.71 10.91
N SER A 51 7.58 -9.89 9.95
CA SER A 51 6.68 -8.97 9.26
C SER A 51 5.92 -9.71 8.15
N LEU A 52 4.69 -9.28 7.89
CA LEU A 52 3.94 -9.80 6.76
C LEU A 52 4.54 -9.26 5.46
N ASN A 53 4.97 -10.16 4.58
CA ASN A 53 5.35 -9.88 3.21
C ASN A 53 4.06 -9.71 2.37
N ALA A 54 3.43 -8.56 2.55
CA ALA A 54 2.24 -8.12 1.84
C ALA A 54 2.62 -7.21 0.66
N PRO A 55 1.70 -6.91 -0.29
CA PRO A 55 1.94 -5.88 -1.30
C PRO A 55 2.32 -4.56 -0.63
N ASP A 56 3.37 -3.90 -1.11
CA ASP A 56 3.85 -2.64 -0.50
C ASP A 56 2.84 -1.50 -0.64
N PHE A 57 1.99 -1.56 -1.68
CA PHE A 57 0.90 -0.62 -1.89
C PHE A 57 -0.28 -1.26 -2.64
N VAL A 58 -1.45 -0.70 -2.38
CA VAL A 58 -2.69 -0.97 -3.10
C VAL A 58 -3.37 0.39 -3.32
N LEU A 59 -3.67 0.74 -4.58
CA LEU A 59 -4.44 1.94 -4.91
C LEU A 59 -5.85 1.52 -5.30
N GLU A 60 -6.82 2.01 -4.55
CA GLU A 60 -8.24 1.84 -4.86
C GLU A 60 -8.90 3.20 -5.09
N GLN A 61 -9.91 3.23 -5.96
CA GLN A 61 -10.66 4.43 -6.28
C GLN A 61 -12.16 4.12 -6.42
N PHE A 62 -13.02 5.06 -6.04
CA PHE A 62 -14.44 4.99 -6.35
C PHE A 62 -14.66 5.07 -7.86
N ASN A 63 -15.32 4.06 -8.42
CA ASN A 63 -15.76 4.07 -9.81
C ASN A 63 -17.03 4.91 -10.00
N GLU A 64 -17.49 5.03 -11.25
CA GLU A 64 -18.71 5.78 -11.62
C GLU A 64 -19.99 5.27 -10.93
N THR A 65 -19.98 4.04 -10.43
CA THR A 65 -21.08 3.42 -9.70
C THR A 65 -20.98 3.60 -8.18
N ASN A 66 -20.08 4.48 -7.70
CA ASN A 66 -19.77 4.70 -6.28
C ASN A 66 -19.32 3.43 -5.54
N ARG A 67 -18.57 2.56 -6.22
CA ARG A 67 -17.95 1.37 -5.60
C ARG A 67 -16.44 1.49 -5.65
N MET A 68 -15.77 1.06 -4.58
CA MET A 68 -14.31 0.96 -4.57
C MET A 68 -13.87 -0.10 -5.59
N ALA A 69 -12.95 0.29 -6.46
CA ALA A 69 -12.32 -0.55 -7.45
C ALA A 69 -10.80 -0.48 -7.27
N LEU A 70 -10.14 -1.63 -7.42
CA LEU A 70 -8.69 -1.73 -7.40
C LEU A 70 -8.12 -1.20 -8.73
N ILE A 71 -7.19 -0.24 -8.63
CA ILE A 71 -6.62 0.51 -9.76
C ILE A 71 -5.18 0.10 -10.00
N LEU A 72 -4.36 0.12 -8.95
CA LEU A 72 -2.99 -0.35 -8.97
C LEU A 72 -2.78 -1.36 -7.84
N SER A 73 -2.03 -2.41 -8.13
CA SER A 73 -1.52 -3.33 -7.12
C SER A 73 -0.02 -3.48 -7.29
N ASP A 74 0.64 -3.81 -6.19
CA ASP A 74 1.98 -4.38 -6.24
C ASP A 74 1.90 -5.90 -6.46
N GLU A 75 2.75 -6.40 -7.35
CA GLU A 75 3.11 -7.81 -7.43
C GLU A 75 4.64 -7.91 -7.55
N GLN A 76 5.30 -8.46 -6.52
CA GLN A 76 6.76 -8.66 -6.50
C GLN A 76 7.57 -7.37 -6.77
N SER A 77 7.18 -6.26 -6.14
CA SER A 77 7.80 -4.94 -6.32
C SER A 77 7.63 -4.37 -7.73
N THR A 78 6.58 -4.78 -8.44
CA THR A 78 6.21 -4.23 -9.75
C THR A 78 4.79 -3.67 -9.70
N PHE A 79 4.63 -2.47 -10.27
CA PHE A 79 3.32 -1.84 -10.41
C PHE A 79 2.52 -2.54 -11.50
N ILE A 80 1.38 -3.09 -11.12
CA ILE A 80 0.39 -3.62 -12.05
C ILE A 80 -0.80 -2.66 -12.09
N GLU A 81 -0.98 -2.02 -13.24
CA GLU A 81 -2.18 -1.24 -13.54
C GLU A 81 -3.31 -2.19 -13.95
N ILE A 82 -4.34 -2.25 -13.11
CA ILE A 82 -5.53 -3.08 -13.31
C ILE A 82 -6.59 -2.28 -14.07
N GLN A 83 -6.70 -0.98 -13.77
CA GLN A 83 -7.58 -0.03 -14.43
C GLN A 83 -6.89 1.34 -14.51
N PRO A 84 -7.24 2.18 -15.51
CA PRO A 84 -6.74 3.54 -15.55
C PRO A 84 -7.28 4.35 -14.36
N ILE A 85 -6.43 5.18 -13.77
CA ILE A 85 -6.85 6.11 -12.71
C ILE A 85 -7.80 7.15 -13.32
N ASN A 86 -8.98 7.30 -12.72
CA ASN A 86 -9.94 8.31 -13.14
C ASN A 86 -9.66 9.63 -12.44
N TRP A 87 -9.10 10.60 -13.17
CA TRP A 87 -8.85 11.93 -12.63
C TRP A 87 -10.08 12.81 -12.78
N ILE A 88 -10.24 13.77 -11.87
CA ILE A 88 -11.35 14.72 -11.91
C ILE A 88 -11.36 15.42 -13.28
N HIS A 89 -12.47 15.27 -14.01
CA HIS A 89 -12.63 15.81 -15.36
C HIS A 89 -12.37 17.32 -15.40
N GLY A 90 -11.58 17.77 -16.38
CA GLY A 90 -11.28 19.19 -16.61
C GLY A 90 -10.02 19.73 -15.92
N ALA A 91 -9.32 18.92 -15.11
CA ALA A 91 -8.00 19.27 -14.60
C ALA A 91 -6.90 18.91 -15.60
N ALA A 92 -5.83 19.73 -15.67
CA ALA A 92 -4.59 19.34 -16.35
C ALA A 92 -3.97 18.16 -15.59
N TRP A 93 -3.72 17.04 -16.29
CA TRP A 93 -3.23 15.81 -15.69
C TRP A 93 -1.80 15.48 -16.18
N PRO A 94 -0.83 15.11 -15.31
CA PRO A 94 -0.90 15.06 -13.85
C PRO A 94 -1.13 16.42 -13.18
N ILE A 95 -1.98 16.42 -12.15
CA ILE A 95 -2.07 17.53 -11.19
C ILE A 95 -0.65 17.65 -10.65
N ALA A 96 -0.06 18.83 -10.85
CA ALA A 96 1.27 19.11 -10.37
C ALA A 96 1.31 18.87 -8.85
N ASP A 97 2.32 18.15 -8.41
CA ASP A 97 2.65 17.93 -7.00
C ASP A 97 2.98 19.23 -6.26
N ARG A 98 3.24 20.30 -7.02
CA ARG A 98 3.50 21.65 -6.54
C ARG A 98 2.58 22.67 -7.24
N PRO A 99 2.01 23.63 -6.50
CA PRO A 99 1.27 24.75 -7.11
C PRO A 99 2.16 25.57 -8.05
N ALA A 100 1.57 26.17 -9.09
CA ALA A 100 2.30 26.94 -10.10
C ALA A 100 3.18 28.07 -9.53
N CYS A 101 2.74 28.72 -8.45
CA CYS A 101 3.49 29.78 -7.76
C CYS A 101 4.26 29.29 -6.53
N GLY A 102 4.47 27.99 -6.39
CA GLY A 102 4.99 27.38 -5.17
C GLY A 102 3.96 27.35 -4.04
N PHE A 103 4.28 26.60 -2.98
CA PHE A 103 3.42 26.47 -1.81
C PHE A 103 3.26 27.78 -1.03
N ASP A 104 4.25 28.67 -1.12
CA ASP A 104 4.29 29.97 -0.47
C ASP A 104 3.86 31.13 -1.38
N GLY A 105 3.59 30.86 -2.67
CA GLY A 105 3.25 31.89 -3.65
C GLY A 105 4.42 32.78 -4.07
N LEU A 106 5.66 32.48 -3.64
CA LEU A 106 6.82 33.36 -3.85
C LEU A 106 7.71 32.94 -5.01
N ASP A 107 7.29 31.92 -5.77
CA ASP A 107 8.05 31.42 -6.92
C ASP A 107 8.36 32.57 -7.89
N PRO A 108 9.63 32.75 -8.29
CA PRO A 108 10.04 33.81 -9.21
C PRO A 108 9.22 33.88 -10.51
N SER A 109 8.70 32.75 -10.98
CA SER A 109 7.84 32.68 -12.18
C SER A 109 6.53 33.46 -12.04
N CYS A 110 6.03 33.67 -10.82
CA CYS A 110 4.81 34.42 -10.54
C CYS A 110 5.05 35.88 -10.15
N ARG A 111 6.31 36.30 -10.02
CA ARG A 111 6.66 37.70 -9.76
C ARG A 111 6.55 38.48 -11.07
N THR A 112 5.35 38.99 -11.36
CA THR A 112 5.17 39.98 -12.42
C THR A 112 6.13 41.14 -12.15
N SER A 113 6.92 41.49 -13.15
CA SER A 113 7.83 42.63 -13.11
C SER A 113 7.02 43.92 -12.95
N THR A 114 6.69 44.28 -11.71
CA THR A 114 6.16 45.59 -11.37
C THR A 114 7.30 46.60 -11.39
N VAL A 115 7.91 46.79 -12.58
CA VAL A 115 8.54 48.07 -12.90
C VAL A 115 7.39 49.01 -13.23
N SER A 116 6.71 49.49 -12.17
CA SER A 116 5.89 50.69 -12.26
C SER A 116 6.81 51.81 -12.71
N LYS A 117 6.69 52.19 -13.99
CA LYS A 117 7.23 53.46 -14.48
C LYS A 117 6.51 54.56 -13.71
N ARG A 118 7.13 55.08 -12.65
CA ARG A 118 6.74 56.39 -12.11
C ARG A 118 6.96 57.42 -13.22
N PRO A 119 5.98 58.27 -13.55
CA PRO A 119 6.25 59.48 -14.29
C PRO A 119 7.24 60.33 -13.47
N LYS A 120 8.30 60.82 -14.11
CA LYS A 120 9.11 61.91 -13.58
C LYS A 120 8.29 63.18 -13.75
N ASP A 121 7.97 63.84 -12.64
CA ASP A 121 7.71 65.28 -12.62
C ASP A 121 9.03 66.05 -12.81
#